data_AF-A0A5C1AAM0-F1
#
_entry.id   AF-A0A5C1AAM0-F1
#
_cell.length_a   1.000
_cell.length_b   1.000
_cell.length_c   1.000
_cell.angle_alpha   90.00
_cell.angle_beta   90.00
_cell.angle_gamma   90.00
#
_symmetry.space_group_name_H-M   'P 1'
#
loop_
_entity.id
_entity.type
_entity.pdbx_description
1 polymer ?
#
loop_
_entity_poly.entity_id
_entity_poly.type
_entity_poly.pdbx_seq_one_letter_code
_entity_poly.pdbx_strand_id
1 'polypeptide(L)'
;MGVEHRCYLIPKPGTFRPRPDTALALVAALRDDGWVLAPDHAALAKLSFASSTLYKRARRHGYFTRTVGQRASFTAPLAELLANFAERDLMVVWPVESLGVSGLRYPLEPLPFDDPADAAECYYEFQLHFGRDLIYHTSEGIDPFEPPPTCDRGHPVTFEPESDFDPFFASRLAARCPKCGSEFDPSQLVATGRDGWTGGRREVQGGAAYRFAIVIDCGKFFGPRPLRFHPRLRRLVEQVLGVETYEVPDFY
;
A
#
# COMPACT_ATOMS: atom_id res chain seq x y z
N MET A 1 6.52 -24.03 0.31
CA MET A 1 5.72 -22.90 0.82
C MET A 1 5.93 -21.75 -0.14
N GLY A 2 4.88 -21.02 -0.53
CA GLY A 2 5.02 -19.88 -1.44
C GLY A 2 5.38 -18.62 -0.66
N VAL A 3 6.25 -17.79 -1.23
CA VAL A 3 6.65 -16.47 -0.70
C VAL A 3 5.58 -15.45 -1.08
N GLU A 4 5.15 -14.63 -0.13
CA GLU A 4 4.22 -13.54 -0.41
C GLU A 4 4.99 -12.29 -0.87
N HIS A 5 4.45 -11.59 -1.87
CA HIS A 5 5.13 -10.45 -2.48
C HIS A 5 4.30 -9.17 -2.42
N ARG A 6 4.93 -8.09 -1.97
CA ARG A 6 4.34 -6.75 -1.98
C ARG A 6 5.27 -5.76 -2.68
N CYS A 7 4.68 -4.79 -3.35
CA CYS A 7 5.40 -3.63 -3.88
C CYS A 7 4.75 -2.36 -3.37
N TYR A 8 5.54 -1.51 -2.72
CA TYR A 8 5.10 -0.21 -2.20
C TYR A 8 5.57 0.90 -3.14
N LEU A 9 4.67 1.82 -3.49
CA LEU A 9 4.99 3.08 -4.14
C LEU A 9 4.74 4.21 -3.13
N ILE A 10 5.82 4.81 -2.66
CA ILE A 10 5.84 5.73 -1.53
C ILE A 10 6.28 7.12 -2.02
N PRO A 11 5.56 8.21 -1.69
CA PRO A 11 6.04 9.57 -1.90
C PRO A 11 7.39 9.81 -1.22
N LYS A 12 8.33 10.46 -1.92
CA LYS A 12 9.68 10.73 -1.37
C LYS A 12 9.66 11.46 -0.02
N PRO A 13 8.80 12.47 0.22
CA PRO A 13 8.56 12.94 1.57
C PRO A 13 7.76 11.87 2.31
N GLY A 14 8.41 11.07 3.16
CA GLY A 14 7.74 9.98 3.89
C GLY A 14 6.60 10.46 4.81
N THR A 15 6.60 11.75 5.17
CA THR A 15 5.53 12.43 5.92
C THR A 15 4.35 12.88 5.04
N PHE A 16 4.44 12.73 3.72
CA PHE A 16 3.37 13.12 2.80
C PHE A 16 2.12 12.29 3.05
N ARG A 17 0.99 13.01 3.10
CA ARG A 17 -0.35 12.43 3.11
C ARG A 17 -1.22 13.32 2.23
N PRO A 18 -1.89 12.77 1.20
CA PRO A 18 -2.72 13.58 0.33
C PRO A 18 -3.95 14.07 1.08
N ARG A 19 -4.43 15.26 0.72
CA ARG A 19 -5.73 15.75 1.20
C ARG A 19 -6.87 14.90 0.61
N PRO A 20 -8.05 14.87 1.25
CA PRO A 20 -9.17 14.03 0.79
C PRO A 20 -9.59 14.26 -0.67
N ASP A 21 -9.59 15.51 -1.13
CA ASP A 21 -9.88 15.90 -2.51
C ASP A 21 -8.81 15.40 -3.49
N THR A 22 -7.53 15.52 -3.15
CA THR A 22 -6.41 14.97 -3.94
C THR A 22 -6.47 13.45 -4.01
N ALA A 23 -6.77 12.77 -2.90
CA ALA A 23 -6.92 11.32 -2.85
C ALA A 23 -8.11 10.84 -3.70
N LEU A 24 -9.22 11.58 -3.69
CA LEU A 24 -10.38 11.27 -4.52
C LEU A 24 -10.07 11.47 -6.02
N ALA A 25 -9.34 12.54 -6.37
CA ALA A 25 -8.87 12.79 -7.73
C ALA A 25 -7.92 11.68 -8.21
N LEU A 26 -7.04 11.17 -7.33
CA LEU A 26 -6.19 10.03 -7.64
C LEU A 26 -7.02 8.79 -7.96
N VAL A 27 -8.03 8.46 -7.15
CA VAL A 27 -8.87 7.28 -7.41
C VAL A 27 -9.65 7.45 -8.72
N ALA A 28 -10.14 8.65 -9.05
CA ALA A 28 -10.78 8.91 -10.33
C ALA A 28 -9.81 8.65 -11.50
N ALA A 29 -8.60 9.22 -11.43
CA ALA A 29 -7.57 9.02 -12.45
C ALA A 29 -7.17 7.54 -12.60
N LEU A 30 -7.06 6.80 -11.49
CA LEU A 30 -6.77 5.36 -11.50
C LEU A 30 -7.87 4.54 -12.20
N ARG A 31 -9.15 4.93 -12.02
CA ARG A 31 -10.28 4.30 -12.70
C ARG A 31 -10.26 4.59 -14.19
N ASP A 32 -10.12 5.85 -14.55
CA ASP A 32 -10.14 6.29 -15.95
C ASP A 32 -9.01 5.65 -16.77
N ASP A 33 -7.85 5.42 -16.14
CA ASP A 33 -6.71 4.78 -16.79
C ASP A 33 -6.73 3.24 -16.73
N GLY A 34 -7.70 2.66 -16.03
CA GLY A 34 -7.96 1.21 -16.00
C GLY A 34 -7.14 0.42 -14.98
N TRP A 35 -6.73 1.02 -13.86
CA TRP A 35 -5.97 0.36 -12.78
C TRP A 35 -6.86 -0.21 -11.67
N VAL A 36 -8.02 0.41 -11.42
CA VAL A 36 -8.98 -0.05 -10.40
C VAL A 36 -10.41 0.01 -10.92
N LEU A 37 -11.28 -0.84 -10.38
CA LEU A 37 -12.69 -0.89 -10.81
C LEU A 37 -13.50 0.32 -10.30
N ALA A 38 -14.38 0.80 -11.17
CA ALA A 38 -15.46 1.70 -10.82
C ALA A 38 -16.67 0.91 -10.27
N PRO A 39 -17.50 1.48 -9.37
CA PRO A 39 -18.67 0.80 -8.80
C PRO A 39 -19.71 0.31 -9.82
N ASP A 40 -19.75 0.93 -10.99
CA ASP A 40 -20.63 0.63 -12.11
C ASP A 40 -19.95 -0.22 -13.21
N HIS A 41 -18.70 -0.63 -13.00
CA HIS A 41 -17.96 -1.41 -13.99
C HIS A 41 -18.57 -2.81 -14.17
N ALA A 42 -18.85 -3.19 -15.42
CA ALA A 42 -19.53 -4.44 -15.76
C ALA A 42 -18.81 -5.71 -15.25
N ALA A 43 -17.49 -5.66 -15.06
CA ALA A 43 -16.72 -6.77 -14.51
C ALA A 43 -17.07 -7.10 -13.05
N LEU A 44 -17.59 -6.15 -12.25
CA LEU A 44 -17.96 -6.41 -10.86
C LEU A 44 -19.04 -7.49 -10.74
N ALA A 45 -19.94 -7.58 -11.71
CA ALA A 45 -20.97 -8.62 -11.74
C ALA A 45 -20.42 -10.02 -12.06
N LYS A 46 -19.21 -10.09 -12.62
CA LYS A 46 -18.55 -11.32 -13.08
C LYS A 46 -17.54 -11.87 -12.08
N LEU A 47 -16.98 -11.02 -11.23
CA LEU A 47 -16.03 -11.42 -10.18
C LEU A 47 -16.74 -12.13 -9.02
N SER A 48 -16.08 -13.13 -8.44
CA SER A 48 -16.70 -14.04 -7.45
C SER A 48 -16.73 -13.45 -6.03
N PHE A 49 -15.70 -12.68 -5.68
CA PHE A 49 -15.36 -12.24 -4.34
C PHE A 49 -15.33 -13.38 -3.31
N ALA A 50 -14.88 -14.56 -3.73
CA ALA A 50 -14.87 -15.80 -2.95
C ALA A 50 -13.51 -16.14 -2.33
N SER A 51 -12.41 -15.54 -2.81
CA SER A 51 -11.05 -15.84 -2.32
C SER A 51 -10.82 -15.45 -0.86
N SER A 52 -11.60 -14.49 -0.34
CA SER A 52 -11.56 -14.08 1.06
C SER A 52 -12.94 -13.64 1.55
N THR A 53 -13.25 -13.91 2.82
CA THR A 53 -14.48 -13.42 3.46
C THR A 53 -14.54 -11.89 3.51
N LEU A 54 -13.38 -11.22 3.49
CA LEU A 54 -13.28 -9.75 3.46
C LEU A 54 -13.76 -9.18 2.12
N TYR A 55 -13.57 -9.92 1.02
CA TYR A 55 -13.84 -9.46 -0.34
C TYR A 55 -15.33 -9.34 -0.64
N LYS A 56 -16.18 -10.05 0.10
CA LYS A 56 -17.64 -9.97 -0.05
C LYS A 56 -18.17 -8.53 0.03
N ARG A 57 -17.51 -7.65 0.79
CA ARG A 57 -17.87 -6.23 0.90
C ARG A 57 -17.55 -5.43 -0.37
N ALA A 58 -16.53 -5.84 -1.14
CA ALA A 58 -16.16 -5.17 -2.39
C ALA A 58 -17.16 -5.40 -3.52
N ARG A 59 -18.02 -6.42 -3.45
CA ARG A 59 -18.97 -6.76 -4.53
C ARG A 59 -19.83 -5.59 -5.01
N ARG A 60 -20.16 -4.64 -4.13
CA ARG A 60 -21.00 -3.48 -4.48
C ARG A 60 -20.22 -2.32 -5.09
N HIS A 61 -18.98 -2.10 -4.67
CA HIS A 61 -18.25 -0.85 -4.99
C HIS A 61 -16.90 -1.08 -5.68
N GLY A 62 -16.47 -2.33 -5.83
CA GLY A 62 -15.14 -2.74 -6.28
C GLY A 62 -14.05 -2.65 -5.23
N TYR A 63 -14.33 -2.10 -4.05
CA TYR A 63 -13.39 -1.98 -2.95
C TYR A 63 -14.05 -2.22 -1.59
N PHE A 64 -13.23 -2.53 -0.59
CA PHE A 64 -13.58 -2.47 0.82
C PHE A 64 -12.56 -1.63 1.59
N THR A 65 -12.87 -1.31 2.85
CA THR A 65 -11.99 -0.54 3.72
C THR A 65 -11.73 -1.24 5.05
N ARG A 66 -10.59 -0.89 5.66
CA ARG A 66 -10.18 -1.29 7.01
C ARG A 66 -9.61 -0.08 7.76
N THR A 67 -9.72 -0.08 9.09
CA THR A 67 -9.21 0.95 9.99
C THR A 67 -8.74 0.30 11.29
N VAL A 68 -7.85 0.99 12.01
CA VAL A 68 -7.41 0.56 13.36
C VAL A 68 -8.59 0.41 14.30
N GLY A 69 -8.58 -0.65 15.10
CA GLY A 69 -9.61 -0.95 16.10
C GLY A 69 -10.87 -1.62 15.56
N GLN A 70 -10.97 -1.82 14.24
CA GLN A 70 -12.13 -2.44 13.61
C GLN A 70 -11.76 -3.76 12.90
N ARG A 71 -12.23 -4.87 13.45
CA ARG A 71 -11.94 -6.22 12.92
C ARG A 71 -12.58 -6.48 11.55
N ALA A 72 -13.78 -5.95 11.31
CA ALA A 72 -14.53 -6.21 10.08
C ALA A 72 -14.24 -5.16 9.00
N SER A 73 -14.12 -5.60 7.75
CA SER A 73 -14.12 -4.70 6.60
C SER A 73 -15.49 -4.01 6.44
N PHE A 74 -15.45 -2.79 5.91
CA PHE A 74 -16.65 -1.99 5.66
C PHE A 74 -16.56 -1.29 4.31
N THR A 75 -17.65 -0.62 3.94
CA THR A 75 -17.73 0.19 2.72
C THR A 75 -18.63 1.39 2.98
N ALA A 76 -18.22 2.55 2.52
CA ALA A 76 -19.03 3.76 2.41
C ALA A 76 -18.56 4.50 1.15
N PRO A 77 -19.31 5.51 0.64
CA PRO A 77 -18.84 6.30 -0.50
C PRO A 77 -17.42 6.85 -0.28
N LEU A 78 -16.54 6.75 -1.28
CA LEU A 78 -15.13 7.13 -1.15
C LEU A 78 -14.93 8.57 -0.65
N ALA A 79 -15.73 9.52 -1.14
CA ALA A 79 -15.62 10.91 -0.72
C ALA A 79 -15.88 11.07 0.79
N GLU A 80 -16.87 10.35 1.32
CA GLU A 80 -17.18 10.32 2.75
C GLU A 80 -16.07 9.63 3.55
N LEU A 81 -15.56 8.49 3.07
CA LEU A 81 -14.44 7.79 3.71
C LEU A 81 -13.20 8.68 3.83
N LEU A 82 -12.78 9.29 2.72
CA LEU A 82 -11.57 10.11 2.68
C LEU A 82 -11.71 11.36 3.56
N ALA A 83 -12.90 11.95 3.64
CA ALA A 83 -13.17 13.08 4.53
C ALA A 83 -13.18 12.66 6.01
N ASN A 84 -13.91 11.60 6.36
CA ASN A 84 -14.08 11.15 7.74
C ASN A 84 -12.80 10.57 8.36
N PHE A 85 -11.88 10.10 7.52
CA PHE A 85 -10.60 9.53 7.93
C PHE A 85 -9.41 10.41 7.53
N ALA A 86 -9.63 11.70 7.27
CA ALA A 86 -8.55 12.63 6.89
C ALA A 86 -7.37 12.59 7.88
N GLU A 87 -7.66 12.49 9.18
CA GLU A 87 -6.68 12.42 10.28
C GLU A 87 -6.67 11.07 11.01
N ARG A 88 -7.12 9.99 10.35
CA ARG A 88 -7.16 8.64 10.91
C ARG A 88 -6.50 7.63 9.99
N ASP A 89 -6.19 6.48 10.56
CA ASP A 89 -5.72 5.35 9.77
C ASP A 89 -6.83 4.81 8.87
N LEU A 90 -6.52 4.61 7.60
CA LEU A 90 -7.44 4.04 6.62
C LEU A 90 -6.65 3.20 5.61
N MET A 91 -7.17 2.02 5.31
CA MET A 91 -6.73 1.20 4.19
C MET A 91 -7.92 0.99 3.26
N VAL A 92 -7.77 1.38 1.98
CA VAL A 92 -8.77 1.12 0.93
C VAL A 92 -8.22 0.05 0.00
N VAL A 93 -8.97 -1.02 -0.23
CA VAL A 93 -8.51 -2.22 -0.92
C VAL A 93 -9.43 -2.55 -2.08
N TRP A 94 -8.88 -2.65 -3.28
CA TRP A 94 -9.51 -3.22 -4.47
C TRP A 94 -8.97 -4.64 -4.71
N PRO A 95 -9.71 -5.68 -4.31
CA PRO A 95 -9.31 -7.05 -4.62
C PRO A 95 -9.57 -7.35 -6.09
N VAL A 96 -8.54 -7.82 -6.80
CA VAL A 96 -8.62 -8.30 -8.18
C VAL A 96 -8.40 -9.81 -8.14
N GLU A 97 -9.49 -10.57 -8.30
CA GLU A 97 -9.41 -12.05 -8.25
C GLU A 97 -9.05 -12.69 -9.59
N SER A 98 -9.26 -11.97 -10.70
CA SER A 98 -8.88 -12.40 -12.04
C SER A 98 -8.64 -11.18 -12.90
N LEU A 99 -7.40 -10.99 -13.34
CA LEU A 99 -7.02 -9.92 -14.24
C LEU A 99 -7.82 -9.99 -15.56
N GLY A 100 -7.96 -11.18 -16.14
CA GLY A 100 -8.68 -11.41 -17.39
C GLY A 100 -10.16 -11.07 -17.30
N VAL A 101 -10.85 -11.45 -16.21
CA VAL A 101 -12.27 -11.09 -16.01
C VAL A 101 -12.44 -9.60 -15.73
N SER A 102 -11.51 -9.00 -14.97
CA SER A 102 -11.56 -7.59 -14.61
C SER A 102 -11.37 -6.65 -15.80
N GLY A 103 -10.55 -7.06 -16.78
CA GLY A 103 -10.11 -6.21 -17.89
C GLY A 103 -9.19 -5.05 -17.47
N LEU A 104 -8.70 -5.04 -16.23
CA LEU A 104 -7.79 -4.03 -15.73
C LEU A 104 -6.39 -4.18 -16.32
N ARG A 105 -5.60 -3.11 -16.22
CA ARG A 105 -4.15 -3.16 -16.42
C ARG A 105 -3.50 -3.77 -15.18
N TYR A 106 -2.49 -4.62 -15.39
CA TYR A 106 -1.69 -5.14 -14.27
C TYR A 106 -0.70 -4.06 -13.79
N PRO A 107 -0.67 -3.71 -12.49
CA PRO A 107 0.04 -2.52 -12.00
C PRO A 107 1.56 -2.66 -11.94
N LEU A 108 2.09 -3.87 -12.10
CA LEU A 108 3.52 -4.14 -12.04
C LEU A 108 4.06 -4.62 -13.39
N GLU A 109 5.36 -4.47 -13.60
CA GLU A 109 6.08 -5.03 -14.74
C GLU A 109 7.38 -5.71 -14.29
N PRO A 110 7.81 -6.79 -14.97
CA PRO A 110 7.08 -7.49 -16.03
C PRO A 110 5.83 -8.21 -15.50
N LEU A 111 4.95 -8.65 -16.41
CA LEU A 111 3.85 -9.56 -16.03
C LEU A 111 4.44 -10.81 -15.34
N PRO A 112 3.79 -11.30 -14.29
CA PRO A 112 4.29 -12.38 -13.45
C PRO A 112 4.34 -13.74 -14.17
N PHE A 113 3.56 -13.90 -15.24
CA PHE A 113 3.39 -15.15 -15.96
C PHE A 113 3.67 -14.96 -17.45
N ASP A 114 4.37 -15.93 -18.05
CA ASP A 114 4.63 -15.96 -19.49
C ASP A 114 3.45 -16.58 -20.26
N ASP A 115 2.69 -17.51 -19.65
CA ASP A 115 1.49 -18.09 -20.23
C ASP A 115 0.31 -17.10 -20.14
N PRO A 116 -0.35 -16.75 -21.26
CA PRO A 116 -1.51 -15.86 -21.26
C PRO A 116 -2.68 -16.35 -20.40
N ALA A 117 -2.88 -17.66 -20.26
CA ALA A 117 -3.94 -18.22 -19.43
C ALA A 117 -3.65 -17.97 -17.94
N ASP A 118 -2.41 -18.21 -17.51
CA ASP A 118 -1.98 -17.93 -16.13
C ASP A 118 -2.01 -16.42 -15.84
N ALA A 119 -1.62 -15.60 -16.81
CA ALA A 119 -1.72 -14.14 -16.69
C ALA A 119 -3.17 -13.67 -16.53
N ALA A 120 -4.15 -14.34 -17.18
CA ALA A 120 -5.57 -14.01 -17.05
C ALA A 120 -6.13 -14.36 -15.66
N GLU A 121 -5.62 -15.42 -15.02
CA GLU A 121 -5.99 -15.82 -13.66
C GLU A 121 -5.19 -15.12 -12.56
N CYS A 122 -4.29 -14.20 -12.93
CA CYS A 122 -3.53 -13.41 -11.98
C CYS A 122 -4.46 -12.64 -11.03
N TYR A 123 -4.22 -12.81 -9.73
CA TYR A 123 -4.91 -12.08 -8.66
C TYR A 123 -3.93 -11.20 -7.89
N TYR A 124 -4.44 -10.11 -7.34
CA TYR A 124 -3.70 -9.18 -6.49
C TYR A 124 -4.67 -8.28 -5.74
N GLU A 125 -4.17 -7.54 -4.75
CA GLU A 125 -4.87 -6.41 -4.17
C GLU A 125 -4.17 -5.11 -4.56
N PHE A 126 -4.95 -4.14 -5.05
CA PHE A 126 -4.51 -2.75 -5.13
C PHE A 126 -4.96 -2.04 -3.86
N GLN A 127 -4.02 -1.51 -3.09
CA GLN A 127 -4.29 -0.90 -1.79
C GLN A 127 -3.84 0.55 -1.77
N LEU A 128 -4.63 1.41 -1.13
CA LEU A 128 -4.24 2.75 -0.71
C LEU A 128 -4.13 2.78 0.81
N HIS A 129 -2.95 3.08 1.31
CA HIS A 129 -2.69 3.21 2.74
C HIS A 129 -2.65 4.66 3.14
N PHE A 130 -3.30 4.98 4.26
CA PHE A 130 -3.34 6.29 4.86
C PHE A 130 -3.04 6.14 6.35
N GLY A 131 -1.83 6.50 6.79
CA GLY A 131 -1.41 6.51 8.19
C GLY A 131 -1.62 7.86 8.88
N ARG A 132 -2.29 7.90 10.05
CA ARG A 132 -2.33 9.10 10.91
C ARG A 132 -0.90 9.48 11.28
N ASP A 133 -0.18 8.51 11.81
CA ASP A 133 1.26 8.52 12.04
C ASP A 133 1.98 7.70 10.96
N LEU A 134 3.30 7.55 11.06
CA LEU A 134 4.06 6.79 10.09
C LEU A 134 3.82 5.29 10.30
N ILE A 135 3.42 4.63 9.22
CA ILE A 135 3.41 3.18 9.08
C ILE A 135 4.84 2.78 8.72
N TYR A 136 5.50 2.01 9.56
CA TYR A 136 6.85 1.51 9.32
C TYR A 136 6.81 0.00 9.10
N HIS A 137 6.90 -0.40 7.83
CA HIS A 137 6.82 -1.79 7.46
C HIS A 137 8.19 -2.48 7.60
N THR A 138 8.24 -3.47 8.48
CA THR A 138 9.38 -4.37 8.67
C THR A 138 8.97 -5.77 8.26
N SER A 139 9.89 -6.51 7.66
CA SER A 139 9.63 -7.83 7.06
C SER A 139 10.91 -8.66 7.02
N GLU A 140 10.88 -9.85 6.41
CA GLU A 140 12.12 -10.58 6.10
C GLU A 140 13.04 -9.82 5.13
N GLY A 141 12.45 -8.92 4.34
CA GLY A 141 13.14 -8.08 3.36
C GLY A 141 13.57 -6.70 3.86
N ILE A 142 13.07 -6.23 5.00
CA ILE A 142 13.35 -4.88 5.54
C ILE A 142 13.59 -4.98 7.04
N ASP A 143 14.85 -4.78 7.43
CA ASP A 143 15.29 -4.82 8.83
C ASP A 143 14.73 -3.61 9.60
N PRO A 144 14.49 -3.74 10.92
CA PRO A 144 14.20 -2.60 11.79
C PRO A 144 15.37 -1.58 11.80
N PHE A 145 15.08 -0.31 12.10
CA PHE A 145 16.12 0.70 12.28
C PHE A 145 16.98 0.38 13.50
N GLU A 146 18.30 0.42 13.29
CA GLU A 146 19.29 0.26 14.35
C GLU A 146 20.30 1.42 14.33
N PRO A 147 20.38 2.24 15.39
CA PRO A 147 19.57 2.18 16.63
C PRO A 147 18.09 2.57 16.41
N PRO A 148 17.20 2.30 17.39
CA PRO A 148 15.81 2.70 17.31
C PRO A 148 15.63 4.21 17.05
N PRO A 149 14.63 4.62 16.24
CA PRO A 149 14.46 6.02 15.88
C PRO A 149 14.19 6.94 17.06
N THR A 150 14.85 8.10 17.05
CA THR A 150 14.61 9.18 18.01
C THR A 150 14.40 10.51 17.27
N CYS A 151 13.73 11.46 17.92
CA CYS A 151 13.69 12.83 17.43
C CYS A 151 15.02 13.55 17.70
N ASP A 152 15.18 14.79 17.19
CA ASP A 152 16.37 15.62 17.37
C ASP A 152 16.76 15.89 18.84
N ARG A 153 15.83 15.68 19.78
CA ARG A 153 16.07 15.81 21.23
C ARG A 153 16.37 14.48 21.92
N GLY A 154 16.52 13.40 21.16
CA GLY A 154 16.83 12.06 21.66
C GLY A 154 15.64 11.32 22.28
N HIS A 155 14.40 11.77 22.09
CA HIS A 155 13.22 11.03 22.56
C HIS A 155 12.83 9.94 21.56
N PRO A 156 12.47 8.74 22.01
CA PRO A 156 11.99 7.69 21.11
C PRO A 156 10.71 8.13 20.41
N VAL A 157 10.57 7.76 19.14
CA VAL A 157 9.37 8.02 18.33
C VAL A 157 8.60 6.75 17.99
N THR A 158 9.15 5.56 18.26
CA THR A 158 8.45 4.29 18.11
C THR A 158 7.35 4.14 19.17
N PHE A 159 6.19 3.61 18.78
CA PHE A 159 5.08 3.33 19.69
C PHE A 159 4.27 2.12 19.21
N GLU A 160 3.50 1.52 20.13
CA GLU A 160 2.55 0.45 19.81
C GLU A 160 1.24 1.02 19.25
N PRO A 161 0.61 0.39 18.25
CA PRO A 161 -0.68 0.84 17.75
C PRO A 161 -1.74 0.85 18.86
N GLU A 162 -2.74 1.75 18.74
CA GLU A 162 -3.81 1.91 19.74
C GLU A 162 -4.70 0.66 19.91
N SER A 163 -4.58 -0.31 19.01
CA SER A 163 -5.33 -1.56 19.03
C SER A 163 -4.52 -2.68 18.40
N ASP A 164 -4.66 -3.89 18.93
CA ASP A 164 -4.16 -5.13 18.31
C ASP A 164 -4.73 -5.38 16.91
N PHE A 165 -5.85 -4.72 16.58
CA PHE A 165 -6.43 -4.73 15.24
C PHE A 165 -5.89 -3.56 14.40
N ASP A 166 -4.62 -3.66 13.99
CA ASP A 166 -4.01 -2.76 13.02
C ASP A 166 -4.11 -3.38 11.60
N PRO A 167 -4.73 -2.69 10.62
CA PRO A 167 -4.87 -3.25 9.28
C PRO A 167 -3.54 -3.41 8.53
N PHE A 168 -2.51 -2.64 8.89
CA PHE A 168 -1.23 -2.59 8.20
C PHE A 168 -0.24 -3.66 8.66
N PHE A 169 -0.47 -4.27 9.84
CA PHE A 169 0.43 -5.26 10.46
C PHE A 169 1.90 -4.79 10.47
N ALA A 170 2.12 -3.55 10.88
CA ALA A 170 3.40 -2.86 10.78
C ALA A 170 3.73 -2.16 12.10
N SER A 171 5.02 -1.88 12.33
CA SER A 171 5.44 -1.01 13.43
C SER A 171 4.99 0.43 13.18
N ARG A 172 4.94 1.24 14.25
CA ARG A 172 4.53 2.65 14.16
C ARG A 172 5.61 3.60 14.64
N LEU A 173 5.78 4.69 13.92
CA LEU A 173 6.62 5.83 14.31
C LEU A 173 5.77 7.09 14.36
N ALA A 174 5.90 7.87 15.43
CA ALA A 174 5.13 9.08 15.61
C ALA A 174 5.57 10.13 14.57
N ALA A 175 4.62 10.72 13.83
CA ALA A 175 4.94 11.77 12.86
C ALA A 175 5.41 13.07 13.55
N ARG A 176 5.04 13.24 14.82
CA ARG A 176 5.56 14.26 15.72
C ARG A 176 5.97 13.62 17.03
N CYS A 177 7.09 14.05 17.60
CA CYS A 177 7.55 13.54 18.88
C CYS A 177 6.49 13.80 19.97
N PRO A 178 6.03 12.76 20.70
CA PRO A 178 5.00 12.92 21.72
C PRO A 178 5.45 13.76 22.94
N LYS A 179 6.76 13.94 23.13
CA LYS A 179 7.33 14.71 24.25
C LYS A 179 7.61 16.17 23.92
N CYS A 180 8.17 16.46 22.75
CA CYS A 180 8.58 17.83 22.39
C CYS A 180 7.87 18.41 21.17
N GLY A 181 7.00 17.65 20.51
CA GLY A 181 6.18 18.12 19.38
C GLY A 181 6.93 18.35 18.08
N SER A 182 8.25 18.12 18.05
CA SER A 182 9.06 18.25 16.83
C SER A 182 8.57 17.27 15.77
N GLU A 183 8.54 17.70 14.52
CA GLU A 183 8.27 16.80 13.39
C GLU A 183 9.37 15.75 13.31
N PHE A 184 8.99 14.56 12.84
CA PHE A 184 9.92 13.47 12.60
C PHE A 184 9.87 13.12 11.11
N ASP A 185 11.02 13.24 10.45
CA ASP A 185 11.18 12.91 9.04
C ASP A 185 11.92 11.56 8.93
N PRO A 186 11.23 10.47 8.55
CA PRO A 186 11.88 9.18 8.42
C PRO A 186 12.89 9.19 7.27
N SER A 187 12.78 10.10 6.29
CA SER A 187 13.67 10.13 5.14
C SER A 187 15.12 10.47 5.49
N GLN A 188 15.42 10.84 6.74
CA GLN A 188 16.79 11.01 7.26
C GLN A 188 17.43 9.70 7.75
N LEU A 189 16.64 8.63 7.88
CA LEU A 189 17.10 7.32 8.35
C LEU A 189 17.33 6.36 7.19
N VAL A 190 18.15 5.35 7.41
CA VAL A 190 18.40 4.27 6.45
C VAL A 190 18.21 2.94 7.15
N ALA A 191 17.38 2.07 6.58
CA ALA A 191 17.26 0.68 7.01
C ALA A 191 18.07 -0.23 6.07
N THR A 192 18.49 -1.39 6.58
CA THR A 192 19.00 -2.46 5.71
C THR A 192 17.80 -3.17 5.08
N GLY A 193 17.79 -3.25 3.75
CA GLY A 193 16.90 -4.12 3.01
C GLY A 193 17.65 -5.33 2.43
N ARG A 194 16.89 -6.34 2.07
CA ARG A 194 17.37 -7.52 1.34
C ARG A 194 16.56 -7.66 0.06
N ASP A 195 17.23 -8.11 -0.99
CA ASP A 195 16.55 -8.57 -2.20
C ASP A 195 16.11 -10.02 -1.97
N GLY A 196 14.80 -10.29 -2.05
CA GLY A 196 14.25 -11.61 -1.71
C GLY A 196 14.66 -12.74 -2.64
N TRP A 197 15.21 -12.38 -3.81
CA TRP A 197 15.69 -13.35 -4.78
C TRP A 197 17.17 -13.68 -4.60
N THR A 198 18.01 -12.65 -4.53
CA THR A 198 19.46 -12.78 -4.47
C THR A 198 20.01 -12.84 -3.05
N GLY A 199 19.22 -12.43 -2.05
CA GLY A 199 19.69 -12.18 -0.69
C GLY A 199 20.61 -10.96 -0.57
N GLY A 200 20.83 -10.22 -1.65
CA GLY A 200 21.71 -9.06 -1.70
C GLY A 200 21.23 -7.97 -0.75
N ARG A 201 22.16 -7.38 0.01
CA ARG A 201 21.86 -6.25 0.89
C ARG A 201 21.69 -4.99 0.05
N ARG A 202 20.75 -4.15 0.44
CA ARG A 202 20.51 -2.81 -0.11
C ARG A 202 20.17 -1.84 1.01
N GLU A 203 20.32 -0.56 0.74
CA GLU A 203 19.86 0.49 1.64
C GLU A 203 18.44 0.91 1.25
N VAL A 204 17.57 1.07 2.25
CA VAL A 204 16.21 1.56 2.06
C VAL A 204 16.07 2.88 2.81
N GLN A 205 16.11 3.99 2.07
CA GLN A 205 15.92 5.32 2.64
C GLN A 205 14.54 5.41 3.31
N GLY A 206 14.54 5.91 4.54
CA GLY A 206 13.38 5.98 5.42
C GLY A 206 12.75 4.64 5.75
N GLY A 207 13.42 3.52 5.50
CA GLY A 207 12.96 2.18 5.90
C GLY A 207 11.57 1.82 5.38
N ALA A 208 11.15 2.38 4.24
CA ALA A 208 9.78 2.25 3.75
C ALA A 208 8.72 2.74 4.76
N ALA A 209 9.05 3.69 5.63
CA ALA A 209 8.10 4.35 6.50
C ALA A 209 7.32 5.44 5.74
N TYR A 210 6.00 5.48 5.90
CA TYR A 210 5.14 6.40 5.17
C TYR A 210 3.86 6.79 5.92
N ARG A 211 3.29 7.95 5.59
CA ARG A 211 1.89 8.31 5.92
C ARG A 211 0.92 8.03 4.78
N PHE A 212 1.42 7.85 3.56
CA PHE A 212 0.64 7.42 2.41
C PHE A 212 1.47 6.50 1.51
N ALA A 213 0.86 5.42 1.03
CA ALA A 213 1.46 4.56 0.02
C ALA A 213 0.39 3.94 -0.87
N ILE A 214 0.78 3.63 -2.11
CA ILE A 214 0.07 2.67 -2.94
C ILE A 214 0.78 1.34 -2.79
N VAL A 215 0.03 0.27 -2.50
CA VAL A 215 0.60 -1.06 -2.30
C VAL A 215 -0.06 -2.04 -3.24
N ILE A 216 0.75 -2.81 -3.94
CA ILE A 216 0.28 -3.97 -4.70
C ILE A 216 0.66 -5.21 -3.91
N ASP A 217 -0.35 -5.92 -3.40
CA ASP A 217 -0.17 -7.22 -2.76
C ASP A 217 -0.46 -8.33 -3.78
N CYS A 218 0.58 -9.03 -4.20
CA CYS A 218 0.49 -10.09 -5.21
C CYS A 218 0.21 -11.46 -4.61
N GLY A 219 -0.02 -11.56 -3.29
CA GLY A 219 -0.13 -12.84 -2.60
C GLY A 219 1.07 -13.72 -2.88
N LYS A 220 0.83 -15.02 -3.08
CA LYS A 220 1.89 -16.00 -3.36
C LYS A 220 2.28 -15.95 -4.83
N PHE A 221 3.39 -15.26 -5.10
CA PHE A 221 3.96 -15.16 -6.43
C PHE A 221 5.07 -16.22 -6.64
N PHE A 222 5.17 -16.78 -7.85
CA PHE A 222 6.04 -17.93 -8.17
C PHE A 222 7.08 -17.65 -9.28
N GLY A 223 7.28 -16.39 -9.68
CA GLY A 223 8.21 -16.02 -10.77
C GLY A 223 9.57 -15.51 -10.30
N PRO A 224 10.66 -15.70 -11.08
CA PRO A 224 12.03 -15.32 -10.70
C PRO A 224 12.38 -13.85 -10.99
N ARG A 225 11.38 -13.00 -11.25
CA ARG A 225 11.59 -11.65 -11.81
C ARG A 225 11.31 -10.57 -10.77
N PRO A 226 12.20 -9.58 -10.59
CA PRO A 226 11.90 -8.43 -9.74
C PRO A 226 10.76 -7.62 -10.35
N LEU A 227 9.66 -7.48 -9.61
CA LEU A 227 8.50 -6.71 -10.02
C LEU A 227 8.72 -5.22 -9.67
N ARG A 228 8.42 -4.35 -10.63
CA ARG A 228 8.46 -2.88 -10.51
C ARG A 228 7.09 -2.29 -10.81
N PHE A 229 6.82 -1.09 -10.31
CA PHE A 229 5.59 -0.39 -10.70
C PHE A 229 5.61 -0.04 -12.19
N HIS A 230 4.49 -0.29 -12.88
CA HIS A 230 4.34 0.06 -14.28
C HIS A 230 4.58 1.59 -14.46
N PRO A 231 5.46 2.04 -15.39
CA PRO A 231 5.86 3.44 -15.50
C PRO A 231 4.70 4.42 -15.72
N ARG A 232 3.67 3.98 -16.45
CA ARG A 232 2.41 4.74 -16.64
C ARG A 232 1.67 4.96 -15.32
N LEU A 233 1.53 3.93 -14.49
CA LEU A 233 0.88 4.03 -13.19
C LEU A 233 1.67 4.98 -12.28
N ARG A 234 3.00 4.79 -12.20
CA ARG A 234 3.86 5.69 -11.41
C ARG A 234 3.72 7.15 -11.84
N ARG A 235 3.81 7.42 -13.14
CA ARG A 235 3.69 8.78 -13.68
C ARG A 235 2.32 9.40 -13.37
N LEU A 236 1.24 8.64 -13.52
CA LEU A 236 -0.11 9.08 -13.18
C LEU A 236 -0.19 9.50 -11.71
N VAL A 237 0.35 8.67 -10.81
CA VAL A 237 0.36 8.92 -9.37
C VAL A 237 1.15 10.19 -9.04
N GLU A 238 2.37 10.32 -9.55
CA GLU A 238 3.23 11.48 -9.30
C GLU A 238 2.59 12.78 -9.83
N GLN A 239 1.94 12.72 -11.01
CA GLN A 239 1.24 13.86 -11.60
C GLN A 239 0.05 14.32 -10.77
N VAL A 240 -0.79 13.38 -10.31
CA VAL A 240 -1.99 13.73 -9.54
C VAL A 240 -1.63 14.19 -8.12
N LEU A 241 -0.65 13.55 -7.49
CA LEU A 241 -0.23 13.90 -6.13
C LEU A 241 0.70 15.12 -6.07
N GLY A 242 1.33 15.48 -7.18
CA GLY A 242 2.30 16.59 -7.24
C GLY A 242 3.58 16.32 -6.45
N VAL A 243 3.97 15.05 -6.32
CA VAL A 243 5.14 14.61 -5.54
C VAL A 243 5.81 13.42 -6.22
N GLU A 244 7.14 13.40 -6.20
CA GLU A 244 7.90 12.24 -6.69
C GLU A 244 7.72 11.03 -5.77
N THR A 245 7.81 9.84 -6.34
CA THR A 245 7.71 8.57 -5.60
C THR A 245 8.97 7.72 -5.73
N TYR A 246 9.12 6.75 -4.85
CA TYR A 246 10.08 5.66 -4.95
C TYR A 246 9.38 4.33 -4.65
N GLU A 247 9.97 3.23 -5.12
CA GLU A 247 9.41 1.90 -4.96
C GLU A 247 10.21 1.06 -3.96
N VAL A 248 9.50 0.27 -3.16
CA VAL A 248 10.10 -0.71 -2.25
C VAL A 248 9.45 -2.07 -2.53
N PRO A 249 10.15 -3.00 -3.19
CA PRO A 249 9.73 -4.40 -3.23
C PRO A 249 9.93 -5.03 -1.85
N ASP A 250 9.07 -5.98 -1.52
CA ASP A 250 9.10 -6.69 -0.25
C ASP A 250 8.60 -8.14 -0.39
N PHE A 251 8.99 -8.98 0.56
CA PHE A 251 8.65 -10.40 0.62
C PHE A 251 8.60 -10.89 2.08
N TYR A 252 7.71 -11.87 2.34
CA TYR A 252 7.55 -12.53 3.66
C TYR A 252 6.79 -13.86 3.54
#